data_AF-S4P2Q6-F1
#
_entry.id   AF-S4P2Q6-F1
#
_cell.length_a   1.000
_cell.length_b   1.000
_cell.length_c   1.000
_cell.angle_alpha   90.00
_cell.angle_beta   90.00
_cell.angle_gamma   90.00
#
_symmetry.space_group_name_H-M   'P 1'
#
loop_
_entity.id
_entity.type
_entity.pdbx_description
1 polymer ?
#
loop_
_entity_poly.entity_id
_entity_poly.type
_entity_poly.pdbx_seq_one_letter_code
_entity_poly.pdbx_strand_id
1 'polypeptide(L)' 'MERATSASFQNVSFPKLREVTGYILIYRLKGVRNLGDLFPNLSVIRGMQLFKDFALVIFDNGLESLGLRSLTR' A
#
# COMPACT_ATOMS: atom_id res chain seq x y z
N MET A 1 -1.66 -9.26 -21.76
CA MET A 1 -1.53 -8.48 -20.51
C MET A 1 -0.79 -9.34 -19.51
N GLU A 2 0.45 -8.98 -19.19
CA GLU A 2 1.26 -9.70 -18.22
C GLU A 2 0.57 -9.60 -16.85
N ARG A 3 0.14 -10.73 -16.30
CA ARG A 3 -0.46 -10.77 -14.96
C ARG A 3 0.68 -10.66 -13.97
N ALA A 4 0.75 -9.57 -13.21
CA ALA A 4 1.70 -9.46 -12.12
C ALA A 4 1.54 -10.68 -11.18
N THR A 5 2.65 -11.37 -10.92
CA THR A 5 2.70 -12.55 -10.04
C THR A 5 3.42 -12.17 -8.76
N SER A 6 3.41 -13.05 -7.76
CA SER A 6 4.19 -12.81 -6.54
C SER A 6 5.69 -12.65 -6.79
N ALA A 7 6.23 -13.33 -7.80
CA ALA A 7 7.63 -13.17 -8.21
C ALA A 7 7.93 -11.74 -8.72
N SER A 8 6.94 -11.06 -9.32
CA SER A 8 7.09 -9.67 -9.80
C SER A 8 7.35 -8.66 -8.68
N PHE A 9 7.04 -9.01 -7.43
CA PHE A 9 7.25 -8.17 -6.26
C PHE A 9 8.32 -8.71 -5.30
N GLN A 10 8.95 -9.84 -5.62
CA GLN A 10 10.11 -10.31 -4.86
C GLN A 10 11.21 -9.25 -4.96
N ASN A 11 11.61 -8.70 -3.81
CA ASN A 11 12.59 -7.63 -3.65
C ASN A 11 12.14 -6.21 -4.06
N VAL A 12 10.85 -5.98 -4.26
CA VAL A 12 10.32 -4.61 -4.38
C VAL A 12 9.98 -4.09 -3.00
N SER A 13 10.62 -2.98 -2.59
CA SER A 13 10.29 -2.29 -1.36
C SER A 13 10.64 -0.81 -1.45
N PHE A 14 9.87 0.02 -0.76
CA PHE A 14 10.03 1.47 -0.68
C PHE A 14 10.28 1.89 0.77
N PRO A 15 11.41 1.51 1.38
CA PRO A 15 11.67 1.76 2.80
C PRO A 15 11.86 3.24 3.13
N LYS A 16 12.07 4.10 2.13
CA LYS A 16 12.18 5.55 2.33
C LYS A 16 10.82 6.26 2.35
N LEU A 17 9.74 5.60 1.90
CA LEU A 17 8.40 6.16 1.98
C LEU A 17 7.92 6.16 3.44
N ARG A 18 7.78 7.35 4.01
CA ARG A 18 7.31 7.53 5.39
C ARG A 18 5.98 8.24 5.50
N GLU A 19 5.63 9.01 4.48
CA GLU A 19 4.50 9.92 4.51
C GLU A 19 3.87 10.04 3.13
N VAL A 20 2.54 10.04 3.10
CA VAL A 20 1.73 10.42 1.94
C VAL A 20 0.84 11.60 2.34
N THR A 21 0.89 12.70 1.59
CA THR A 21 0.15 13.92 1.92
C THR A 21 -1.34 13.84 1.56
N GLY A 22 -1.66 13.16 0.46
CA GLY A 22 -3.03 12.92 0.02
C GLY A 22 -3.57 11.60 0.54
N TYR A 23 -3.89 10.70 -0.40
CA TYR A 23 -4.44 9.38 -0.13
C TYR A 23 -3.61 8.27 -0.80
N ILE A 24 -3.82 7.05 -0.36
CA ILE A 24 -3.33 5.83 -1.00
C ILE A 24 -4.54 5.05 -1.54
N LEU A 25 -4.51 4.73 -2.83
CA LEU A 25 -5.49 3.86 -3.49
C LEU A 25 -4.78 2.61 -4.00
N ILE A 26 -5.22 1.45 -3.52
CA ILE A 26 -4.72 0.14 -3.95
C ILE A 26 -5.88 -0.62 -4.55
N TYR A 27 -5.80 -0.84 -5.86
CA TYR A 27 -6.86 -1.45 -6.64
C TYR A 27 -6.31 -2.58 -7.50
N ARG A 28 -6.90 -3.78 -7.38
CA ARG A 28 -6.55 -4.95 -8.21
C ARG A 28 -5.06 -5.30 -8.20
N LEU A 29 -4.39 -5.07 -7.08
CA LEU A 29 -3.00 -5.46 -6.86
C LEU A 29 -2.93 -6.98 -6.62
N LYS A 30 -2.46 -7.70 -7.64
CA LYS A 30 -2.19 -9.13 -7.59
C LYS A 30 -0.70 -9.36 -7.35
N GLY A 31 -0.36 -10.46 -6.67
CA GLY A 31 1.02 -10.83 -6.37
C GLY A 31 1.55 -10.32 -5.03
N VAL A 32 0.93 -9.30 -4.45
CA VAL A 32 1.28 -8.78 -3.12
C VAL A 32 0.32 -9.37 -2.08
N ARG A 33 0.88 -9.96 -1.03
CA ARG A 33 0.13 -10.53 0.11
C ARG A 33 0.16 -9.63 1.34
N ASN A 34 1.23 -8.85 1.51
CA ASN A 34 1.44 -7.96 2.64
C ASN A 34 1.92 -6.58 2.15
N LEU A 35 1.17 -5.51 2.44
CA LEU A 35 1.60 -4.15 2.04
C LEU A 35 2.81 -3.65 2.83
N GLY A 36 3.05 -4.18 4.03
CA GLY A 36 4.21 -3.86 4.84
C GLY A 36 5.53 -4.21 4.18
N ASP A 37 5.54 -5.18 3.26
CA ASP A 37 6.74 -5.56 2.51
C ASP A 37 7.11 -4.45 1.51
N LEU A 38 6.10 -3.79 0.93
CA LEU A 38 6.27 -2.65 0.03
C LEU A 38 6.56 -1.36 0.77
N PHE A 39 5.86 -1.08 1.88
CA PHE A 39 5.91 0.21 2.58
C PHE A 39 6.23 0.04 4.07
N PRO A 40 7.40 -0.52 4.42
CA PRO A 40 7.69 -0.92 5.80
C PRO A 40 7.73 0.25 6.79
N ASN A 41 8.06 1.45 6.29
CA ASN A 41 8.22 2.65 7.10
C ASN A 41 7.13 3.70 6.87
N LEU A 42 6.05 3.37 6.15
CA LEU A 42 4.93 4.29 5.99
C LEU A 42 4.30 4.54 7.36
N SER A 43 4.39 5.78 7.82
CA SER A 43 3.98 6.19 9.16
C SER A 43 2.77 7.09 9.22
N VAL A 44 2.53 7.88 8.17
CA VAL A 44 1.47 8.90 8.13
C VAL A 44 0.83 8.97 6.75
N ILE A 45 -0.50 9.04 6.72
CA ILE A 45 -1.29 9.46 5.55
C ILE A 45 -2.10 10.70 5.95
N ARG A 46 -1.68 11.88 5.49
CA ARG A 46 -2.23 13.15 6.01
C ARG A 46 -3.66 13.44 5.57
N GLY A 47 -4.12 12.86 4.47
CA GLY A 47 -5.50 13.06 4.00
C GLY A 47 -5.82 14.49 3.57
N MET A 48 -4.83 15.27 3.10
CA MET A 48 -5.07 16.62 2.57
C MET A 48 -5.95 16.60 1.31
N GLN A 49 -5.98 15.47 0.62
CA GLN A 49 -6.91 15.12 -0.44
C GLN A 49 -7.43 13.71 -0.15
N LEU A 50 -8.72 13.48 -0.39
CA LEU A 50 -9.38 12.20 -0.12
C LEU A 50 -9.92 11.60 -1.42
N PHE A 51 -9.92 10.26 -1.50
CA PHE A 51 -10.65 9.54 -2.53
C PHE A 51 -11.96 9.04 -1.95
N LYS A 52 -13.09 9.60 -2.42
CA LYS A 52 -14.43 9.28 -1.89
C LYS A 52 -14.47 9.33 -0.36
N ASP A 53 -13.93 10.40 0.21
CA ASP A 53 -13.87 10.66 1.66
C ASP A 53 -12.89 9.78 2.47
N PHE A 54 -12.05 8.96 1.81
CA PHE A 54 -11.04 8.14 2.47
C PHE A 54 -9.60 8.52 2.09
N ALA A 55 -8.70 8.47 3.08
CA ALA A 55 -7.26 8.65 2.89
C ALA A 55 -6.52 7.33 2.55
N LEU A 56 -7.12 6.18 2.86
CA LEU A 56 -6.62 4.86 2.47
C LEU A 56 -7.78 4.03 1.92
N VAL A 57 -7.66 3.60 0.67
CA VAL A 57 -8.64 2.74 0.01
C VAL A 57 -7.96 1.51 -0.54
N ILE A 58 -8.46 0.34 -0.13
CA ILE A 58 -7.97 -0.96 -0.55
C ILE A 58 -9.18 -1.73 -1.07
N PHE A 59 -9.23 -1.96 -2.37
CA PHE A 59 -10.39 -2.57 -3.02
C PHE A 59 -10.00 -3.61 -4.07
N ASP A 60 -10.72 -4.75 -4.07
CA ASP A 60 -10.55 -5.84 -5.03
C ASP A 60 -9.09 -6.35 -5.12
N ASN A 61 -8.48 -6.62 -3.96
CA ASN A 61 -7.09 -7.09 -3.84
C ASN A 61 -7.01 -8.49 -3.23
N GLY A 62 -5.90 -9.19 -3.48
CA GLY A 62 -5.57 -10.48 -2.86
C GLY A 62 -4.67 -10.38 -1.63
N LEU A 63 -4.76 -9.26 -0.88
CA LEU A 63 -3.94 -9.03 0.30
C LEU A 63 -4.40 -9.95 1.44
N GLU A 64 -3.43 -10.58 2.10
CA GLU A 64 -3.64 -11.36 3.32
C GLU A 64 -3.44 -10.48 4.57
N SER A 65 -2.63 -9.43 4.47
CA SER A 65 -2.40 -8.47 5.55
C SER A 65 -2.03 -7.09 5.01
N LEU A 66 -2.29 -6.06 5.82
CA LEU A 66 -1.76 -4.72 5.56
C LEU A 66 -0.30 -4.61 6.02
N GLY A 67 0.05 -5.20 7.17
CA GLY A 67 1.40 -5.14 7.75
C GLY A 67 2.05 -3.76 7.81
N LEU A 68 1.28 -2.67 7.77
CA LEU A 68 1.74 -1.29 7.88
C LEU A 68 2.09 -0.97 9.35
N ARG A 69 3.11 -1.64 9.88
CA ARG A 69 3.46 -1.61 11.31
C ARG A 69 3.87 -0.23 11.83
N SER A 70 4.36 0.61 10.93
CA SER A 70 4.81 1.97 11.27
C SER A 70 3.69 3.01 11.22
N LEU A 71 2.51 2.65 10.69
CA LEU A 71 1.39 3.55 10.53
C LEU A 71 0.78 3.85 11.91
N THR A 72 0.79 5.12 12.30
CA THR A 72 0.39 5.54 13.66
C THR A 72 -0.56 6.71 13.70
N ARG A 73 -0.61 7.53 12.64
CA ARG A 73 -1.39 8.77 12.60
C ARG A 73 -1.93 9.06 11.20
#